data_AF-A0A7G5SZL2-F1
#
_entry.id   AF-A0A7G5SZL2-F1
#
_cell.length_a   1.000
_cell.length_b   1.000
_cell.length_c   1.000
_cell.angle_alpha   90.00
_cell.angle_beta   90.00
_cell.angle_gamma   90.00
#
_symmetry.space_group_name_H-M   'P 1'
#
loop_
_entity.id
_entity.type
_entity.pdbx_description
1 polymer ?
#
loop_
_entity_poly.entity_id
_entity_poly.type
_entity_poly.pdbx_seq_one_letter_code
_entity_poly.pdbx_strand_id
1 'polypeptide(L)'
;MALILQYLDDMHIFMDKYGDPRTNPWFLMSSPFPTLIICLSYVYLVKVLGPRLMENRKPFVLKNVIIGYNFLQVIFSAWLFYQIGWSGWFTGEYSYRCQPVDHSTKPQTMRMVHACWWYYFSK
;
A
#
# COMPACT_ATOMS: atom_id res chain seq x y z
N MET A 1 -4.55 28.16 10.16
CA MET A 1 -3.27 27.76 9.51
C MET A 1 -2.27 27.22 10.52
N ALA A 2 -1.97 27.94 11.61
CA ALA A 2 -1.06 27.47 12.67
C ALA A 2 -1.44 26.10 13.28
N LEU A 3 -2.73 25.87 13.55
CA LEU A 3 -3.21 24.62 14.17
C LEU A 3 -3.11 23.41 13.24
N ILE A 4 -3.27 23.62 11.92
CA ILE A 4 -3.09 22.56 10.93
C ILE A 4 -1.61 22.23 10.82
N LEU A 5 -0.74 23.23 10.75
CA LEU A 5 0.72 23.03 10.70
C LEU A 5 1.23 22.31 11.96
N GLN A 6 0.74 22.70 13.15
CA GLN A 6 1.06 22.00 14.40
C GLN A 6 0.63 20.53 14.36
N TYR A 7 -0.58 20.24 13.88
CA TYR A 7 -1.04 18.86 13.75
C TYR A 7 -0.21 18.05 12.74
N LEU A 8 0.22 18.67 11.64
CA LEU A 8 1.10 18.04 10.65
C LEU A 8 2.47 17.71 11.28
N ASP A 9 3.05 18.63 12.03
CA ASP A 9 4.32 18.44 12.73
C ASP A 9 4.21 17.35 13.80
N ASP A 10 3.14 17.35 14.61
CA ASP A 10 2.90 16.34 15.63
C ASP A 10 2.79 14.93 15.03
N MET A 11 2.09 14.81 13.89
CA MET A 11 1.97 13.56 13.15
C MET A 11 3.31 13.10 12.56
N HIS A 12 4.12 14.03 12.05
CA HIS A 12 5.46 13.73 11.54
C HIS A 12 6.37 13.20 12.64
N ILE A 13 6.39 13.89 13.79
CA ILE A 13 7.17 13.49 14.98
C ILE A 13 6.72 12.12 15.48
N PHE A 14 5.41 11.86 15.53
CA PHE A 14 4.88 10.57 15.95
C PHE A 14 5.37 9.43 15.04
N MET A 15 5.32 9.63 13.73
CA MET A 15 5.77 8.65 12.76
C MET A 15 7.29 8.44 12.79
N ASP A 16 8.07 9.50 12.91
CA ASP A 16 9.53 9.37 13.00
C ASP A 16 9.96 8.68 14.30
N LYS A 17 9.17 8.80 15.37
CA LYS A 17 9.46 8.19 16.67
C LYS A 17 9.02 6.72 16.79
N TYR A 18 7.85 6.38 16.24
CA TYR A 18 7.24 5.05 16.42
C TYR A 18 7.18 4.22 15.12
N GLY A 19 7.43 4.84 13.98
CA GLY A 19 7.47 4.18 12.69
C GLY A 19 8.71 3.29 12.55
N ASP A 20 8.63 2.34 11.61
CA ASP A 20 9.78 1.52 11.27
C ASP A 20 10.78 2.34 10.45
N PRO A 21 12.00 2.62 10.95
CA PRO A 21 12.96 3.45 10.23
C PRO A 21 13.39 2.82 8.90
N ARG A 22 13.19 1.50 8.72
CA ARG A 22 13.54 0.77 7.48
C ARG A 22 12.69 1.19 6.30
N THR A 23 11.45 1.68 6.54
CA THR A 23 10.50 2.03 5.46
C THR A 23 10.37 3.53 5.23
N ASN A 24 10.92 4.39 6.10
CA ASN A 24 10.82 5.84 5.99
C ASN A 24 11.17 6.40 4.58
N PRO A 25 12.27 5.97 3.90
CA PRO A 25 12.61 6.50 2.58
C PRO A 25 11.76 5.93 1.43
N TRP A 26 10.80 5.03 1.72
CA TRP A 26 10.02 4.39 0.67
C TRP A 26 8.88 5.28 0.19
N PHE A 27 8.47 5.05 -1.07
CA PHE A 27 7.40 5.82 -1.67
C PHE A 27 6.10 5.68 -0.86
N LEU A 28 5.49 6.83 -0.56
CA LEU A 28 4.28 6.98 0.29
C LEU A 28 4.43 6.54 1.76
N MET A 29 5.66 6.41 2.29
CA MET A 29 5.89 6.00 3.68
C MET A 29 6.39 7.11 4.61
N SER A 30 6.72 8.29 4.07
CA SER A 30 7.15 9.44 4.88
C SER A 30 6.03 10.02 5.75
N SER A 31 4.78 9.91 5.30
CA SER A 31 3.59 10.45 5.99
C SER A 31 2.32 9.77 5.44
N PRO A 32 1.20 9.69 6.20
CA PRO A 32 -0.08 9.21 5.68
C PRO A 32 -0.76 10.21 4.74
N PHE A 33 -0.36 11.49 4.75
CA PHE A 33 -1.06 12.54 4.00
C PHE A 33 -1.06 12.31 2.49
N PRO A 34 0.07 11.95 1.83
CA PRO A 34 0.07 11.60 0.41
C PRO A 34 -0.98 10.53 0.05
N THR A 35 -1.04 9.44 0.82
CA THR A 35 -2.00 8.36 0.61
C THR A 35 -3.43 8.82 0.84
N LEU A 36 -3.67 9.58 1.90
CA LEU A 36 -4.98 10.14 2.22
C LEU A 36 -5.49 11.06 1.10
N ILE A 37 -4.62 11.89 0.52
CA ILE A 37 -4.97 12.75 -0.62
C ILE A 37 -5.31 11.90 -1.85
N ILE A 38 -4.54 10.84 -2.13
CA ILE A 38 -4.84 9.91 -3.23
C ILE A 38 -6.20 9.24 -3.02
N CYS A 39 -6.49 8.73 -1.82
CA CYS A 39 -7.77 8.11 -1.51
C CYS A 39 -8.95 9.09 -1.63
N LEU A 40 -8.82 10.29 -1.07
CA LEU A 40 -9.87 11.31 -1.14
C LEU A 40 -10.12 11.78 -2.57
N SER A 41 -9.05 11.99 -3.34
CA SER A 41 -9.16 12.35 -4.76
C SER A 41 -9.80 11.22 -5.56
N TYR A 42 -9.41 9.97 -5.33
CA TYR A 42 -10.06 8.80 -5.93
C TYR A 42 -11.57 8.78 -5.65
N VAL A 43 -11.99 8.93 -4.38
CA VAL A 43 -13.40 8.95 -4.00
C VAL A 43 -14.16 10.07 -4.71
N TYR A 44 -13.59 11.29 -4.73
CA TYR A 44 -14.19 12.42 -5.44
C TYR A 44 -14.32 12.14 -6.95
N LEU A 45 -13.27 11.62 -7.57
CA LEU A 45 -13.24 11.30 -9.00
C LEU A 45 -14.28 10.24 -9.36
N VAL A 46 -14.40 9.15 -8.60
CA VAL A 46 -15.31 8.05 -8.95
C VAL A 46 -16.76 8.30 -8.54
N LYS A 47 -17.02 9.08 -7.48
CA LYS A 47 -18.39 9.33 -6.98
C LYS A 47 -19.02 10.60 -7.53
N VAL A 48 -18.23 11.63 -7.85
CA VAL A 48 -18.76 12.95 -8.22
C VAL A 48 -18.38 13.30 -9.66
N LEU A 49 -17.08 13.38 -9.96
CA LEU A 49 -16.63 13.90 -11.25
C LEU A 49 -16.91 12.91 -12.40
N GLY A 50 -16.57 11.64 -12.21
CA GLY A 50 -16.73 10.58 -13.20
C GLY A 50 -18.18 10.42 -13.68
N PRO A 51 -19.16 10.25 -12.78
CA PRO A 51 -20.57 10.16 -13.17
C PRO A 51 -21.07 11.42 -13.90
N ARG A 52 -20.69 12.62 -13.44
CA ARG A 52 -21.05 13.89 -14.11
C ARG A 52 -20.49 13.98 -15.53
N LEU A 53 -19.26 13.53 -15.75
CA LEU A 53 -18.64 13.52 -17.08
C LEU A 53 -19.22 12.45 -18.01
N MET A 54 -19.75 11.36 -17.44
CA MET A 54 -20.31 10.22 -18.17
C MET A 54 -21.82 10.29 -18.40
N GLU A 55 -22.54 11.24 -17.79
CA GLU A 55 -24.00 11.36 -17.82
C GLU A 55 -24.57 11.34 -19.24
N ASN A 56 -23.92 12.02 -20.17
CA ASN A 56 -24.34 12.12 -21.57
C ASN A 56 -23.41 11.36 -22.53
N ARG A 57 -22.65 10.37 -22.04
CA ARG A 57 -21.69 9.58 -22.83
C ARG A 57 -22.02 8.09 -22.78
N LYS A 58 -21.79 7.39 -23.89
CA LYS A 58 -21.89 5.93 -23.93
C LYS A 58 -20.79 5.30 -23.07
N PRO A 59 -21.04 4.16 -22.41
CA PRO A 59 -20.03 3.46 -21.63
C PRO A 59 -18.86 3.02 -22.50
N PHE A 60 -17.65 3.10 -21.94
CA PHE A 60 -16.44 2.65 -22.62
C PHE A 60 -16.41 1.12 -22.73
N VAL A 61 -16.03 0.60 -23.89
CA VAL A 61 -15.80 -0.84 -24.09
C VAL A 61 -14.35 -1.16 -23.73
N LEU A 62 -14.12 -1.52 -22.46
CA LEU A 62 -12.78 -1.77 -21.90
C LEU A 62 -12.47 -3.26 -21.73
N LYS A 63 -13.17 -4.16 -22.44
CA LYS A 63 -13.08 -5.61 -22.24
C LYS A 63 -11.63 -6.13 -22.19
N ASN A 64 -10.83 -5.82 -23.22
CA ASN A 64 -9.45 -6.31 -23.29
C ASN A 64 -8.54 -5.69 -22.22
N VAL A 65 -8.80 -4.42 -21.87
CA VAL A 65 -8.07 -3.72 -20.79
C VAL A 65 -8.36 -4.38 -19.45
N ILE A 66 -9.62 -4.70 -19.16
CA ILE A 66 -10.03 -5.38 -17.93
C ILE A 66 -9.45 -6.78 -17.85
N ILE A 67 -9.44 -7.53 -18.97
CA ILE A 67 -8.83 -8.86 -19.02
C ILE A 67 -7.33 -8.78 -18.70
N GLY A 68 -6.60 -7.86 -19.34
CA GLY A 68 -5.17 -7.65 -19.08
C GLY A 68 -4.90 -7.21 -17.64
N TYR A 69 -5.68 -6.28 -17.12
CA TYR A 69 -5.59 -5.81 -15.73
C TYR A 69 -5.79 -6.95 -14.72
N ASN A 70 -6.85 -7.75 -14.87
CA ASN A 70 -7.13 -8.87 -13.97
C ASN A 70 -6.04 -9.95 -14.04
N PHE A 71 -5.52 -10.22 -15.25
CA PHE A 71 -4.43 -11.17 -15.43
C PHE A 71 -3.15 -10.71 -14.70
N LEU A 72 -2.78 -9.44 -14.86
CA LEU A 72 -1.65 -8.85 -14.13
C LEU A 72 -1.88 -8.86 -12.62
N GLN A 73 -3.10 -8.59 -12.17
CA GLN A 73 -3.46 -8.63 -10.76
C GLN A 73 -3.29 -10.04 -10.17
N VAL A 74 -3.65 -11.10 -10.91
CA VAL A 74 -3.43 -12.49 -10.49
C VAL A 74 -1.95 -12.82 -10.41
N ILE A 75 -1.14 -12.46 -11.41
CA ILE A 75 0.31 -12.67 -11.40
C ILE A 75 0.94 -11.96 -10.19
N PHE A 76 0.59 -10.69 -9.99
CA PHE A 76 1.14 -9.88 -8.91
C PHE A 76 0.74 -10.43 -7.53
N SER A 77 -0.51 -10.88 -7.37
CA SER A 77 -0.99 -11.50 -6.13
C SER A 77 -0.30 -12.84 -5.85
N ALA A 78 -0.09 -13.66 -6.88
CA ALA A 78 0.65 -14.92 -6.75
C ALA A 78 2.11 -14.69 -6.36
N TRP A 79 2.75 -13.67 -6.97
CA TRP A 79 4.10 -13.27 -6.61
C TRP A 79 4.18 -12.78 -5.15
N LEU A 80 3.25 -11.91 -4.71
CA LEU A 80 3.19 -11.46 -3.31
C LEU A 80 3.01 -12.63 -2.32
N PHE A 81 2.13 -13.57 -2.63
CA PHE A 81 1.93 -14.76 -1.83
C PHE A 81 3.22 -15.58 -1.71
N TYR A 82 3.96 -15.76 -2.81
CA TYR A 82 5.26 -16.40 -2.79
C TYR A 82 6.29 -15.61 -1.97
N GLN A 83 6.35 -14.28 -2.10
CA GLN A 83 7.27 -13.44 -1.33
C GLN A 83 7.01 -13.52 0.18
N ILE A 84 5.76 -13.35 0.61
CA ILE A 84 5.36 -13.42 2.02
C ILE A 84 5.59 -14.84 2.55
N GLY A 85 5.20 -15.85 1.77
CA GLY A 85 5.39 -17.26 2.10
C GLY A 85 6.87 -17.57 2.35
N TRP A 86 7.74 -17.25 1.41
CA TRP A 86 9.17 -17.55 1.51
C TRP A 86 9.92 -16.68 2.52
N SER A 87 9.34 -15.56 2.97
CA SER A 87 9.98 -14.67 3.95
C SER A 87 9.89 -15.18 5.40
N GLY A 88 9.20 -16.29 5.64
CA GLY A 88 9.22 -16.95 6.97
C GLY A 88 8.28 -18.15 7.09
N TRP A 89 7.14 -18.12 6.41
CA TRP A 89 6.09 -19.14 6.54
C TRP A 89 6.44 -20.49 5.92
N PHE A 90 7.04 -20.48 4.72
CA PHE A 90 7.45 -21.69 4.01
C PHE A 90 8.81 -22.21 4.43
N THR A 91 9.65 -21.38 5.06
CA THR A 91 10.95 -21.78 5.60
C THR A 91 10.83 -22.44 6.98
N GLY A 92 9.67 -22.33 7.63
CA GLY A 92 9.44 -22.85 8.98
C GLY A 92 9.99 -21.95 10.09
N GLU A 93 10.51 -20.77 9.74
CA GLU A 93 11.01 -19.79 10.72
C GLU A 93 9.87 -19.09 11.47
N TYR A 94 8.70 -18.97 10.84
CA TYR A 94 7.51 -18.35 11.43
C TYR A 94 6.51 -19.40 11.90
N SER A 95 5.97 -19.20 13.11
CA SER A 95 4.91 -20.06 13.66
C SER A 95 3.54 -19.58 13.20
N TYR A 96 2.64 -20.48 12.79
CA TYR A 96 1.25 -20.14 12.33
C TYR A 96 0.34 -19.64 13.45
N ARG A 97 0.94 -19.27 14.58
CA ARG A 97 0.31 -18.73 15.78
C ARG A 97 0.76 -17.28 15.95
N CYS A 98 1.13 -16.89 17.17
CA CYS A 98 1.66 -15.57 17.47
C CYS A 98 3.10 -15.45 16.94
N GLN A 99 3.26 -14.74 15.83
CA GLN A 99 4.56 -14.38 15.27
C GLN A 99 4.80 -12.88 15.48
N PRO A 100 5.77 -12.48 16.33
CA PRO A 100 6.10 -11.07 16.52
C PRO A 100 6.81 -10.49 15.29
N VAL A 101 6.70 -9.18 15.13
CA VAL A 101 7.45 -8.46 14.08
C VAL A 101 8.93 -8.46 14.44
N ASP A 102 9.76 -8.96 13.53
CA ASP A 102 11.21 -8.84 13.64
C ASP A 102 11.65 -7.48 13.06
N HIS A 103 12.27 -6.67 13.91
CA HIS A 103 12.82 -5.36 13.53
C HIS A 103 14.29 -5.42 13.06
N SER A 104 14.88 -6.61 12.97
CA SER A 104 16.24 -6.78 12.48
C SER A 104 16.36 -6.54 10.97
N THR A 105 17.57 -6.24 10.50
CA THR A 105 17.87 -6.00 9.07
C THR A 105 18.30 -7.28 8.34
N LYS A 106 17.93 -8.46 8.87
CA LYS A 106 18.24 -9.74 8.22
C LYS A 106 17.61 -9.81 6.82
N PRO A 107 18.24 -10.50 5.85
CA PRO A 107 17.72 -10.58 4.50
C PRO A 107 16.27 -11.10 4.39
N GLN A 108 15.90 -12.11 5.19
CA GLN A 108 14.53 -12.66 5.22
C GLN A 108 13.53 -11.65 5.79
N THR A 109 13.88 -10.99 6.89
CA THR A 109 13.06 -9.96 7.51
C THR A 109 12.86 -8.77 6.58
N MET A 110 13.93 -8.29 5.92
CA MET A 110 13.82 -7.22 4.92
C MET A 110 12.94 -7.62 3.73
N ARG A 111 13.02 -8.88 3.29
CA ARG A 111 12.13 -9.41 2.25
C ARG A 111 10.66 -9.35 2.68
N MET A 112 10.34 -9.68 3.94
CA MET A 112 8.99 -9.52 4.49
C MET A 112 8.55 -8.05 4.47
N VAL A 113 9.40 -7.13 4.96
CA VAL A 113 9.08 -5.69 5.00
C VAL A 113 8.81 -5.16 3.58
N HIS A 114 9.63 -5.53 2.59
CA HIS A 114 9.40 -5.19 1.19
C HIS A 114 8.09 -5.79 0.65
N ALA A 115 7.78 -7.04 0.98
CA ALA A 115 6.53 -7.66 0.58
C ALA A 115 5.30 -6.95 1.19
N CYS A 116 5.39 -6.51 2.44
CA CYS A 116 4.35 -5.69 3.09
C CYS A 116 4.16 -4.36 2.38
N TRP A 117 5.24 -3.68 1.97
CA TRP A 117 5.13 -2.44 1.21
C TRP A 117 4.56 -2.64 -0.19
N TRP A 118 4.96 -3.71 -0.90
CA TRP A 118 4.36 -4.05 -2.18
C TRP A 118 2.88 -4.42 -2.06
N TYR A 119 2.49 -5.08 -0.97
CA TYR A 119 1.07 -5.32 -0.67
C TYR A 119 0.32 -4.02 -0.44
N TYR A 120 0.89 -3.09 0.32
CA TYR A 120 0.34 -1.75 0.50
C TYR A 120 0.18 -1.01 -0.84
N PHE A 121 1.20 -1.01 -1.70
CA PHE A 121 1.17 -0.35 -3.01
C PHE A 121 0.16 -0.98 -3.98
N SER A 122 -0.21 -2.25 -3.76
CA SER A 122 -1.19 -2.96 -4.58
C SER A 122 -2.64 -2.55 -4.32
N LYS A 123 -2.88 -1.72 -3.31
CA LYS A 123 -4.19 -1.22 -2.90
C LYS A 123 -4.42 0.17 -3.45
#